data_AF-A0A2S2N7Q1-F1
#
_entry.id   AF-A0A2S2N7Q1-F1
#
_cell.length_a   1.000
_cell.length_b   1.000
_cell.length_c   1.000
_cell.angle_alpha   90.00
_cell.angle_beta   90.00
_cell.angle_gamma   90.00
#
_symmetry.space_group_name_H-M   'P 1'
#
loop_
_entity.id
_entity.type
_entity.pdbx_description
1 polymer ?
#
loop_
_entity_poly.entity_id
_entity_poly.type
_entity_poly.pdbx_seq_one_letter_code
_entity_poly.pdbx_strand_id
1 'polypeptide(L)'
;MGVQLFAGKYYKCVDPKDGKTLNHEIIPDKNVCLAEMYKWENSKMNFDHVGNAYLCLFQVATFNGWMEIMRDAVDSRDTHGKQPIREINNYMYFYFVFFIIFGSFFTLNLFIGVIIDNFNEQKKKTGASLEMFMTEDQKKYYNAMKKMSSKKPLKAIPRPRWRPQSIVFQIVTDKKFDMLIMLFIGFNMLTMTLDHYQQTKLFTDVLERLNQIFIAIFSTECLLKIFALRYYYFKEPWNLFDFVVVILSLAGLVLSDLISKYFVSPTLLRVVRVAKVGRVLRLVKGAKGIRTLLFALAMSLPALFNICLLLFLVMFIFAIFGMSFFMNVDSHGGLDEDYNFRTFGQSMILLFMLSTSSGWDAVLDGITNEENCQKPNLEMGITGSCGSSAVGTAFLLSYLVINFLIVINMYIAVILENYSQATEDVQEGLTDDDYDMYYEIWQHFDPNGTRYIRYDQLSDFLDILEPPLKIHKPNKYKIVSMDIPICKGDLIYCVDILDALTKDFFARKGNPIIETVAEIGEMQTRPEEAGYEPISSSLWRMREVYCAIIIQNSWRKYMAAAKQQTADDERSDGAASPDGRETAVMVESDGFVTKNGHKVVIHSRSSSKSSRLADV
;
A
#
# COMPACT_ATOMS: atom_id res chain seq x y z
N MET A 1 37.40 -20.28 -20.47
CA MET A 1 36.71 -21.58 -20.58
C MET A 1 35.89 -21.67 -21.86
N GLY A 2 34.82 -20.88 -22.05
CA GLY A 2 33.98 -20.96 -23.26
C GLY A 2 34.75 -20.87 -24.58
N VAL A 3 35.68 -19.93 -24.71
CA VAL A 3 36.57 -19.80 -25.89
C VAL A 3 37.37 -21.09 -26.15
N GLN A 4 37.91 -21.72 -25.11
CA GLN A 4 38.69 -22.96 -25.28
C GLN A 4 37.81 -24.15 -25.70
N LEU A 5 36.53 -24.15 -25.34
CA LEU A 5 35.59 -25.22 -25.66
C LEU A 5 34.99 -25.07 -27.06
N PHE A 6 34.68 -23.83 -27.48
CA PHE A 6 33.79 -23.56 -28.61
C PHE A 6 34.40 -22.70 -29.73
N ALA A 7 35.58 -22.10 -29.55
CA ALA A 7 36.19 -21.25 -30.58
C ALA A 7 36.37 -22.00 -31.90
N GLY A 8 35.94 -21.38 -33.00
CA GLY A 8 36.04 -21.92 -34.35
C GLY A 8 35.18 -23.17 -34.61
N LYS A 9 34.23 -23.49 -33.73
CA LYS A 9 33.34 -24.67 -33.87
C LYS A 9 31.90 -24.34 -34.26
N TYR A 10 31.52 -23.06 -34.28
CA TYR A 10 30.15 -22.60 -34.58
C TYR A 10 29.90 -22.37 -36.08
N TYR A 11 30.84 -22.78 -36.93
CA TYR A 11 30.69 -22.68 -38.37
C TYR A 11 29.73 -23.74 -38.89
N LYS A 12 28.91 -23.36 -39.87
CA LYS A 12 27.94 -24.25 -40.53
C LYS A 12 27.79 -23.91 -42.00
N CYS A 13 27.55 -24.93 -42.82
CA CYS A 13 27.17 -24.78 -44.21
C CYS A 13 25.67 -24.47 -44.31
N VAL A 14 25.34 -23.35 -44.97
CA VAL A 14 23.96 -22.90 -45.18
C VAL A 14 23.64 -22.77 -46.66
N ASP A 15 22.38 -23.05 -47.00
CA ASP A 15 21.85 -22.76 -48.33
C ASP A 15 21.65 -21.23 -48.50
N PRO A 16 22.28 -20.58 -49.49
CA PRO A 16 22.12 -19.14 -49.71
C PRO A 16 20.70 -18.71 -50.11
N LYS A 17 19.82 -19.62 -50.54
CA LYS A 17 18.43 -19.30 -50.91
C LYS A 17 17.48 -19.34 -49.72
N ASP A 18 17.61 -20.36 -48.87
CA ASP A 18 16.69 -20.64 -47.77
C ASP A 18 17.26 -20.28 -46.38
N GLY A 19 18.56 -19.98 -46.28
CA GLY A 19 19.25 -19.69 -45.01
C GLY A 19 19.29 -20.87 -44.03
N LYS A 20 18.90 -22.07 -44.47
CA LYS A 20 18.83 -23.27 -43.63
C LYS A 20 20.17 -23.99 -43.58
N THR A 21 20.47 -24.56 -42.41
CA THR A 21 21.63 -25.44 -42.23
C THR A 21 21.43 -26.75 -42.96
N LEU A 22 22.44 -27.14 -43.74
CA LEU A 22 22.40 -28.38 -44.54
C LEU A 22 22.76 -29.60 -43.68
N ASN A 23 22.20 -30.76 -44.05
CA ASN A 23 22.45 -32.00 -43.30
C ASN A 23 23.90 -32.48 -43.50
N HIS A 24 24.50 -33.01 -42.43
CA HIS A 24 25.87 -33.50 -42.42
C HIS A 24 26.10 -34.71 -43.35
N GLU A 25 25.04 -35.44 -43.69
CA GLU A 25 25.10 -36.59 -44.62
C GLU A 25 25.38 -36.13 -46.06
N ILE A 26 24.88 -34.95 -46.44
CA ILE A 26 25.05 -34.36 -47.77
C ILE A 26 26.37 -33.58 -47.82
N ILE A 27 26.65 -32.80 -46.77
CA ILE A 27 27.83 -31.94 -46.70
C ILE A 27 28.56 -32.22 -45.38
N PRO A 28 29.59 -33.09 -45.37
CA PRO A 28 30.26 -33.47 -44.13
C PRO A 28 31.25 -32.42 -43.63
N ASP A 29 31.90 -31.69 -44.55
CA ASP A 29 33.03 -30.79 -44.24
C ASP A 29 32.99 -29.51 -45.10
N LYS A 30 33.71 -28.48 -44.66
CA LYS A 30 33.83 -27.18 -45.34
C LYS A 30 34.23 -27.28 -46.81
N ASN A 31 35.13 -28.21 -47.16
CA ASN A 31 35.60 -28.37 -48.53
C ASN A 31 34.47 -28.78 -49.49
N VAL A 32 33.55 -29.65 -49.02
CA VAL A 32 32.39 -30.09 -49.80
C VAL A 32 31.38 -28.95 -49.91
N CYS A 33 31.17 -28.19 -48.83
CA CYS A 33 30.30 -27.01 -48.84
C CYS A 33 30.71 -25.99 -49.92
N LEU A 34 32.01 -25.68 -49.99
CA LEU A 34 32.54 -24.74 -50.97
C LEU A 34 32.58 -25.32 -52.40
N ALA A 35 32.77 -26.64 -52.55
CA ALA A 35 32.73 -27.30 -53.85
C ALA A 35 31.34 -27.26 -54.49
N GLU A 36 30.29 -27.38 -53.69
CA GLU A 36 28.88 -27.32 -54.12
C GLU A 36 28.32 -25.88 -54.16
N MET A 37 29.19 -24.86 -54.07
CA MET A 37 28.83 -23.43 -54.11
C MET A 37 27.88 -22.95 -52.98
N TYR A 38 27.87 -23.62 -51.82
CA TYR A 38 27.14 -23.18 -50.63
C TYR A 38 27.97 -22.22 -49.76
N LYS A 39 27.30 -21.47 -48.86
CA LYS A 39 27.96 -20.50 -47.97
C LYS A 39 28.39 -21.20 -46.66
N TRP A 40 29.68 -21.16 -46.36
CA TRP A 40 30.22 -21.58 -45.07
C TRP A 40 30.32 -20.37 -44.14
N GLU A 41 29.35 -20.21 -43.24
CA GLU A 41 29.25 -19.04 -42.37
C GLU A 41 29.41 -19.39 -40.89
N ASN A 42 29.83 -18.40 -40.11
CA ASN A 42 29.92 -18.49 -38.66
C ASN A 42 28.65 -17.93 -38.04
N SER A 43 28.20 -18.51 -36.92
CA SER A 43 27.17 -17.86 -36.12
C SER A 43 27.65 -16.48 -35.64
N LYS A 44 26.78 -15.47 -35.73
CA LYS A 44 27.10 -14.09 -35.31
C LYS A 44 27.48 -14.03 -33.82
N MET A 45 26.76 -14.78 -32.98
CA MET A 45 27.09 -14.98 -31.58
C MET A 45 27.97 -16.23 -31.43
N ASN A 46 29.26 -16.03 -31.16
CA ASN A 46 30.25 -17.10 -31.07
C ASN A 46 31.26 -16.88 -29.92
N PHE A 47 32.07 -17.91 -29.68
CA PHE A 47 33.11 -17.93 -28.64
C PHE A 47 34.53 -17.80 -29.23
N ASP A 48 34.70 -17.22 -30.41
CA ASP A 48 36.02 -17.17 -31.08
C ASP A 48 37.05 -16.35 -30.32
N HIS A 49 36.60 -15.28 -29.67
CA HIS A 49 37.43 -14.44 -28.82
C HIS A 49 36.67 -13.95 -27.59
N VAL A 50 37.40 -13.45 -26.60
CA VAL A 50 36.85 -13.07 -25.29
C VAL A 50 35.74 -12.02 -25.38
N GLY A 51 35.82 -11.06 -26.33
CA GLY A 51 34.77 -10.04 -26.53
C GLY A 51 33.39 -10.63 -26.88
N ASN A 52 33.30 -11.39 -27.98
CA ASN A 52 32.09 -12.10 -28.37
C ASN A 52 31.64 -13.11 -27.31
N ALA A 53 32.58 -13.75 -26.60
CA ALA A 53 32.23 -14.63 -25.49
C ALA A 53 31.50 -13.87 -24.36
N TYR A 54 31.91 -12.64 -24.02
CA TYR A 54 31.18 -11.81 -23.06
C TYR A 54 29.76 -11.47 -23.55
N LEU A 55 29.61 -11.12 -24.83
CA LEU A 55 28.30 -10.83 -25.42
C LEU A 55 27.38 -12.07 -25.42
N CYS A 56 27.92 -13.24 -25.76
CA CYS A 56 27.20 -14.52 -25.69
C CYS A 56 26.79 -14.86 -24.26
N LEU A 57 27.70 -14.73 -23.29
CA LEU A 57 27.40 -14.98 -21.88
C LEU A 57 26.39 -13.96 -21.33
N PHE A 58 26.39 -12.72 -21.83
CA PHE A 58 25.38 -11.73 -21.47
C PHE A 58 23.98 -12.09 -22.01
N GLN A 59 23.88 -12.60 -23.24
CA GLN A 59 22.62 -13.17 -23.77
C GLN A 59 22.12 -14.36 -22.93
N VAL A 60 23.02 -15.27 -22.55
CA VAL A 60 22.68 -16.39 -21.66
C VAL A 60 22.27 -15.90 -20.28
N ALA A 61 22.95 -14.91 -19.70
CA ALA A 61 22.64 -14.38 -18.38
C ALA A 61 21.29 -13.64 -18.32
N THR A 62 20.90 -12.98 -19.42
CA THR A 62 19.62 -12.27 -19.56
C THR A 62 18.49 -13.15 -20.08
N PHE A 63 18.75 -14.42 -20.41
CA PHE A 63 17.78 -15.37 -20.98
C PHE A 63 17.11 -14.93 -22.30
N ASN A 64 17.76 -14.07 -23.08
CA ASN A 64 17.32 -13.64 -24.40
C ASN A 64 18.38 -14.04 -25.45
N GLY A 65 17.99 -14.66 -26.57
CA GLY A 65 18.93 -15.20 -27.57
C GLY A 65 19.71 -16.46 -27.17
N TRP A 66 19.62 -16.88 -25.91
CA TRP A 66 20.40 -18.00 -25.33
C TRP A 66 20.19 -19.37 -26.03
N MET A 67 19.01 -19.59 -26.61
CA MET A 67 18.64 -20.86 -27.25
C MET A 67 19.48 -21.16 -28.50
N GLU A 68 19.84 -20.15 -29.29
CA GLU A 68 20.66 -20.33 -30.49
C GLU A 68 22.11 -20.65 -30.11
N ILE A 69 22.66 -19.90 -29.14
CA ILE A 69 24.01 -20.14 -28.60
C ILE A 69 24.14 -21.56 -28.05
N MET A 70 23.14 -22.03 -27.31
CA MET A 70 23.16 -23.37 -26.72
C MET A 70 23.00 -24.46 -27.75
N ARG A 71 22.20 -24.24 -28.80
CA ARG A 71 22.08 -25.17 -29.91
C ARG A 71 23.40 -25.33 -30.65
N ASP A 72 24.03 -24.22 -31.01
CA ASP A 72 25.32 -24.23 -31.71
C ASP A 72 26.43 -24.89 -30.84
N ALA A 73 26.37 -24.74 -29.51
CA ALA A 73 27.28 -25.42 -28.59
C ALA A 73 27.12 -26.94 -28.57
N VAL A 74 25.87 -27.41 -28.50
CA VAL A 74 25.53 -28.83 -28.38
C VAL A 74 25.72 -29.57 -29.71
N ASP A 75 25.54 -28.87 -30.82
CA ASP A 75 25.72 -29.41 -32.16
C ASP A 75 27.20 -29.39 -32.62
N SER A 76 28.07 -28.70 -31.86
CA SER A 76 29.48 -28.54 -32.17
C SER A 76 30.28 -29.84 -32.03
N ARG A 77 31.29 -30.01 -32.90
CA ARG A 77 32.19 -31.18 -32.94
C ARG A 77 33.61 -30.81 -32.53
N ASP A 78 34.38 -31.78 -32.06
CA ASP A 78 35.77 -31.55 -31.59
C ASP A 78 36.76 -31.14 -32.69
N THR A 79 36.42 -31.36 -33.96
CA THR A 79 37.30 -31.06 -35.10
C THR A 79 36.81 -29.84 -35.86
N HIS A 80 37.70 -28.87 -36.08
CA HIS A 80 37.42 -27.67 -36.87
C HIS A 80 37.07 -28.01 -38.32
N GLY A 81 36.16 -27.23 -38.91
CA GLY A 81 35.83 -27.32 -40.35
C GLY A 81 34.88 -28.47 -40.73
N LYS A 82 34.31 -29.17 -39.75
CA LYS A 82 33.27 -30.20 -39.98
C LYS A 82 31.88 -29.62 -39.78
N GLN A 83 30.92 -30.12 -40.54
CA GLN A 83 29.52 -29.75 -40.36
C GLN A 83 29.02 -30.20 -38.98
N PRO A 84 28.30 -29.34 -38.24
CA PRO A 84 27.71 -29.69 -36.95
C PRO A 84 26.67 -30.79 -37.11
N ILE A 85 26.55 -31.64 -36.10
CA ILE A 85 25.57 -32.72 -36.04
C ILE A 85 24.69 -32.44 -34.84
N ARG A 86 23.37 -32.45 -35.07
CA ARG A 86 22.41 -32.17 -34.02
C ARG A 86 22.63 -33.08 -32.81
N GLU A 87 22.73 -32.48 -31.63
CA GLU A 87 22.76 -33.19 -30.34
C GLU A 87 23.88 -34.24 -30.22
N ILE A 88 25.04 -33.97 -30.84
CA ILE A 88 26.22 -34.84 -30.72
C ILE A 88 26.94 -34.67 -29.38
N ASN A 89 26.94 -33.45 -28.82
CA ASN A 89 27.66 -33.11 -27.59
C ASN A 89 26.71 -32.61 -26.50
N ASN A 90 25.75 -33.45 -26.11
CA ASN A 90 24.69 -33.12 -25.15
C ASN A 90 25.23 -32.73 -23.76
N TYR A 91 26.45 -33.13 -23.40
CA TYR A 91 27.06 -32.76 -22.13
C TYR A 91 27.37 -31.26 -22.02
N MET A 92 27.42 -30.53 -23.14
CA MET A 92 27.65 -29.08 -23.13
C MET A 92 26.50 -28.29 -22.50
N TYR A 93 25.31 -28.88 -22.33
CA TYR A 93 24.25 -28.29 -21.50
C TYR A 93 24.72 -28.01 -20.06
N PHE A 94 25.58 -28.86 -19.49
CA PHE A 94 26.09 -28.66 -18.12
C PHE A 94 26.92 -27.38 -17.99
N TYR A 95 27.64 -26.97 -19.05
CA TYR A 95 28.38 -25.71 -19.05
C TYR A 95 27.45 -24.51 -18.84
N PHE A 96 26.34 -24.45 -19.58
CA PHE A 96 25.38 -23.35 -19.48
C PHE A 96 24.56 -23.42 -18.19
N VAL A 97 24.16 -24.60 -17.73
CA VAL A 97 23.47 -24.76 -16.43
C VAL A 97 24.36 -24.26 -15.29
N PHE A 98 25.64 -24.64 -15.28
CA PHE A 98 26.59 -24.15 -14.29
C PHE A 98 26.76 -22.63 -14.36
N PHE A 99 26.89 -22.08 -15.57
CA PHE A 99 26.98 -20.64 -15.77
C PHE A 99 25.71 -19.90 -15.33
N ILE A 100 24.51 -20.45 -15.57
CA ILE A 100 23.26 -19.81 -15.14
C ILE A 100 23.18 -19.76 -13.61
N ILE A 101 23.51 -20.86 -12.92
CA ILE A 101 23.46 -20.95 -11.45
C ILE A 101 24.48 -19.98 -10.81
N PHE A 102 25.75 -20.04 -11.22
CA PHE A 102 26.81 -19.25 -10.57
C PHE A 102 26.99 -17.86 -11.18
N GLY A 103 26.80 -17.73 -12.48
CA GLY A 103 27.04 -16.51 -13.25
C GLY A 103 25.84 -15.58 -13.35
N SER A 104 24.60 -16.10 -13.38
CA SER A 104 23.39 -15.26 -13.41
C SER A 104 22.72 -15.18 -12.04
N PHE A 105 22.27 -16.30 -11.46
CA PHE A 105 21.52 -16.28 -10.20
C PHE A 105 22.34 -15.71 -9.03
N PHE A 106 23.56 -16.20 -8.81
CA PHE A 106 24.37 -15.74 -7.68
C PHE A 106 24.81 -14.27 -7.83
N THR A 107 25.26 -13.86 -9.02
CA THR A 107 25.71 -12.48 -9.25
C THR A 107 24.57 -11.47 -9.14
N LEU A 108 23.39 -11.80 -9.69
CA LEU A 108 22.19 -10.97 -9.61
C LEU A 108 21.73 -10.85 -8.17
N ASN A 109 21.71 -11.95 -7.40
CA ASN A 109 21.33 -11.91 -5.99
C ASN A 109 22.31 -11.11 -5.14
N LEU A 110 23.63 -11.26 -5.37
CA LEU A 110 24.65 -10.47 -4.67
C LEU A 110 24.49 -8.98 -5.02
N PHE A 111 24.26 -8.67 -6.29
CA PHE A 111 24.07 -7.32 -6.77
C PHE A 111 22.84 -6.65 -6.13
N ILE A 112 21.70 -7.34 -6.13
CA ILE A 112 20.48 -6.86 -5.46
C ILE A 112 20.73 -6.69 -3.96
N GLY A 113 21.40 -7.63 -3.29
CA GLY A 113 21.73 -7.54 -1.87
C GLY A 113 22.52 -6.27 -1.53
N VAL A 114 23.60 -5.99 -2.28
CA VAL A 114 24.42 -4.78 -2.08
C VAL A 114 23.63 -3.50 -2.33
N ILE A 115 22.77 -3.45 -3.35
CA ILE A 115 21.93 -2.26 -3.60
C ILE A 115 20.92 -2.07 -2.47
N ILE A 116 20.25 -3.12 -2.02
CA ILE A 116 19.29 -3.03 -0.90
C ILE A 116 19.99 -2.51 0.35
N ASP A 117 21.17 -3.04 0.69
CA ASP A 117 21.94 -2.58 1.85
C ASP A 117 22.37 -1.13 1.72
N ASN A 118 22.86 -0.72 0.55
CA ASN A 118 23.23 0.67 0.29
C ASN A 118 22.02 1.62 0.38
N PHE A 119 20.88 1.22 -0.19
CA PHE A 119 19.65 1.99 -0.17
C PHE A 119 19.09 2.10 1.27
N ASN A 120 19.14 1.02 2.05
CA ASN A 120 18.79 1.03 3.46
C ASN A 120 19.68 1.97 4.28
N GLU A 121 20.98 1.98 4.02
CA GLU A 121 21.92 2.89 4.67
C GLU A 121 21.62 4.36 4.31
N GLN A 122 21.31 4.64 3.04
CA GLN A 122 20.89 5.99 2.61
C GLN A 122 19.56 6.41 3.20
N LYS A 123 18.57 5.49 3.29
CA LYS A 123 17.29 5.76 3.96
C LYS A 123 17.51 6.13 5.42
N LYS A 124 18.42 5.46 6.12
CA LYS A 124 18.80 5.81 7.51
C LYS A 124 19.43 7.21 7.61
N LYS A 125 20.24 7.63 6.64
CA LYS A 125 20.87 8.97 6.62
C LYS A 125 19.91 10.10 6.24
N THR A 126 18.96 9.82 5.35
CA THR A 126 18.00 10.81 4.83
C THR A 126 16.71 10.88 5.68
N GLY A 127 16.45 9.88 6.53
CA GLY A 127 15.37 9.92 7.52
C GLY A 127 15.49 11.18 8.37
N ALA A 128 14.38 11.91 8.52
CA ALA A 128 14.33 13.20 9.20
C ALA A 128 15.10 13.13 10.53
N SER A 129 15.98 14.11 10.76
CA SER A 129 16.93 14.12 11.89
C SER A 129 16.29 13.86 13.26
N LEU A 130 15.00 14.13 13.44
CA LEU A 130 14.25 13.88 14.67
C LEU A 130 13.89 12.39 14.87
N GLU A 131 13.57 11.65 13.80
CA GLU A 131 13.23 10.22 13.86
C GLU A 131 14.46 9.34 14.13
N MET A 132 15.66 9.86 13.85
CA MET A 132 16.94 9.19 14.08
C MET A 132 17.29 9.06 15.58
N PHE A 133 16.68 9.89 16.43
CA PHE A 133 16.90 9.90 17.89
C PHE A 133 15.80 9.22 18.69
N MET A 134 14.72 8.77 18.05
CA MET A 134 13.61 8.09 18.71
C MET A 134 13.76 6.56 18.60
N THR A 135 13.37 5.83 19.64
CA THR A 135 13.21 4.38 19.53
C THR A 135 12.04 4.05 18.59
N GLU A 136 12.01 2.85 18.01
CA GLU A 136 10.91 2.41 17.15
C GLU A 136 9.54 2.56 17.84
N ASP A 137 9.48 2.25 19.14
CA ASP A 137 8.28 2.32 19.97
C ASP A 137 7.82 3.78 20.22
N GLN A 138 8.76 4.70 20.43
CA GLN A 138 8.45 6.12 20.57
C GLN A 138 7.91 6.71 19.27
N LYS A 139 8.48 6.32 18.13
CA LYS A 139 8.00 6.72 16.80
C LYS A 139 6.56 6.24 16.57
N LYS A 140 6.24 5.02 16.98
CA LYS A 140 4.88 4.44 16.89
C LYS A 140 3.86 5.23 17.71
N TYR A 141 4.19 5.58 18.96
CA TYR A 141 3.33 6.41 19.81
C TYR A 141 3.15 7.83 19.24
N TYR A 142 4.24 8.49 18.81
CA TYR A 142 4.18 9.83 18.23
C TYR A 142 3.32 9.87 16.97
N ASN A 143 3.47 8.88 16.08
CA ASN A 143 2.66 8.76 14.87
C ASN A 143 1.17 8.51 15.19
N ALA A 144 0.86 7.66 16.17
CA ALA A 144 -0.49 7.43 16.67
C ALA A 144 -1.12 8.73 17.20
N MET A 145 -0.38 9.51 18.00
CA MET A 145 -0.86 10.75 18.59
C MET A 145 -1.04 11.87 17.55
N LYS A 146 -0.12 12.00 16.58
CA LYS A 146 -0.25 12.94 15.46
C LYS A 146 -1.46 12.61 14.58
N LYS A 147 -1.69 11.33 14.28
CA LYS A 147 -2.87 10.87 13.53
C LYS A 147 -4.17 11.14 14.29
N MET A 148 -4.18 10.85 15.59
CA MET A 148 -5.32 11.12 16.47
C MET A 148 -5.72 12.60 16.50
N SER A 149 -4.75 13.51 16.64
CA SER A 149 -4.99 14.97 16.65
C SER A 149 -5.58 15.49 15.33
N SER A 150 -5.27 14.82 14.22
CA SER A 150 -5.75 15.21 12.88
C SER A 150 -7.20 14.80 12.59
N LYS A 151 -7.69 13.69 13.16
CA LYS A 151 -9.06 13.18 12.94
C LYS A 151 -10.02 13.81 13.95
N LYS A 152 -11.14 14.34 13.48
CA LYS A 152 -12.21 14.92 14.31
C LYS A 152 -13.45 14.04 14.26
N PRO A 153 -14.23 13.93 15.35
CA PRO A 153 -15.49 13.17 15.35
C PRO A 153 -16.43 13.77 14.29
N LEU A 154 -16.84 12.94 13.35
CA LEU A 154 -17.76 13.33 12.29
C LEU A 154 -19.19 13.38 12.86
N LYS A 155 -19.95 14.40 12.47
CA LYS A 155 -21.37 14.48 12.85
C LYS A 155 -22.16 13.39 12.12
N ALA A 156 -22.98 12.64 12.86
CA ALA A 156 -23.88 11.66 12.26
C ALA A 156 -24.85 12.32 11.26
N ILE A 157 -25.15 11.62 10.16
CA ILE A 157 -26.04 12.16 9.13
C ILE A 157 -27.45 12.33 9.72
N PRO A 158 -28.02 13.55 9.71
CA PRO A 158 -29.30 13.81 10.36
C PRO A 158 -30.41 13.03 9.65
N ARG A 159 -31.21 12.30 10.43
CA ARG A 159 -32.37 11.58 9.90
C ARG A 159 -33.38 12.58 9.31
N PRO A 160 -33.87 12.36 8.09
CA PRO A 160 -34.82 13.25 7.46
C PRO A 160 -36.16 13.23 8.21
N ARG A 161 -36.75 14.40 8.42
CA ARG A 161 -38.04 14.56 9.13
C ARG A 161 -39.24 14.00 8.36
N TRP A 162 -39.13 13.90 7.03
CA TRP A 162 -40.23 13.46 6.18
C TRP A 162 -40.35 11.92 6.18
N ARG A 163 -41.56 11.38 6.45
CA ARG A 163 -41.77 9.94 6.71
C ARG A 163 -41.32 9.02 5.57
N PRO A 164 -41.69 9.24 4.29
CA PRO A 164 -41.21 8.40 3.19
C PRO A 164 -39.68 8.39 3.08
N GLN A 165 -39.06 9.56 3.25
CA GLN A 165 -37.60 9.70 3.19
C GLN A 165 -36.90 9.05 4.39
N SER A 166 -37.52 9.06 5.57
CA SER A 166 -37.01 8.36 6.76
C SER A 166 -37.03 6.84 6.58
N ILE A 167 -38.05 6.29 5.91
CA ILE A 167 -38.13 4.85 5.60
C ILE A 167 -37.02 4.48 4.61
N VAL A 168 -36.86 5.24 3.52
CA VAL A 168 -35.79 4.99 2.54
C VAL A 168 -34.40 5.14 3.18
N PHE A 169 -34.22 6.12 4.07
CA PHE A 169 -32.97 6.29 4.82
C PHE A 169 -32.66 5.06 5.69
N GLN A 170 -33.64 4.47 6.36
CA GLN A 170 -33.44 3.25 7.15
C GLN A 170 -33.04 2.06 6.27
N ILE A 171 -33.69 1.88 5.12
CA ILE A 171 -33.38 0.78 4.18
C ILE A 171 -31.95 0.93 3.63
N VAL A 172 -31.60 2.13 3.15
CA VAL A 172 -30.30 2.40 2.52
C VAL A 172 -29.14 2.31 3.51
N THR A 173 -29.37 2.61 4.79
CA THR A 173 -28.32 2.57 5.83
C THR A 173 -28.18 1.17 6.45
N ASP A 174 -29.05 0.21 6.13
CA ASP A 174 -28.96 -1.15 6.65
C ASP A 174 -27.85 -1.93 5.94
N LYS A 175 -26.96 -2.58 6.72
CA LYS A 175 -25.89 -3.46 6.21
C LYS A 175 -26.41 -4.55 5.27
N LYS A 176 -27.65 -5.01 5.44
CA LYS A 176 -28.27 -6.01 4.56
C LYS A 176 -28.50 -5.50 3.14
N PHE A 177 -28.85 -4.23 2.99
CA PHE A 177 -29.04 -3.61 1.69
C PHE A 177 -27.70 -3.55 0.93
N ASP A 178 -26.63 -3.13 1.60
CA ASP A 178 -25.29 -3.12 1.01
C ASP A 178 -24.81 -4.53 0.63
N MET A 179 -25.05 -5.56 1.47
CA MET A 179 -24.72 -6.95 1.12
C MET A 179 -25.46 -7.45 -0.14
N LEU A 180 -26.74 -7.08 -0.29
CA LEU A 180 -27.55 -7.44 -1.46
C LEU A 180 -27.02 -6.77 -2.74
N ILE A 181 -26.64 -5.49 -2.67
CA ILE A 181 -26.00 -4.80 -3.81
C ILE A 181 -24.67 -5.46 -4.17
N MET A 182 -23.84 -5.80 -3.17
CA MET A 182 -22.57 -6.49 -3.40
C MET A 182 -22.76 -7.85 -4.09
N LEU A 183 -23.81 -8.59 -3.75
CA LEU A 183 -24.17 -9.83 -4.45
C LEU A 183 -24.50 -9.58 -5.94
N PHE A 184 -25.28 -8.55 -6.25
CA PHE A 184 -25.61 -8.19 -7.63
C PHE A 184 -24.40 -7.72 -8.43
N ILE A 185 -23.43 -7.04 -7.79
CA ILE A 185 -22.15 -6.70 -8.43
C ILE A 185 -21.38 -7.98 -8.79
N GLY A 186 -21.34 -8.96 -7.88
CA GLY A 186 -20.73 -10.28 -8.13
C GLY A 186 -21.38 -11.02 -9.31
N PHE A 187 -22.71 -11.04 -9.37
CA PHE A 187 -23.41 -11.63 -10.52
C PHE A 187 -23.17 -10.88 -11.83
N ASN A 188 -23.12 -9.55 -11.80
CA ASN A 188 -22.79 -8.77 -12.99
C ASN A 188 -21.38 -9.09 -13.49
N MET A 189 -20.40 -9.20 -12.59
CA MET A 189 -19.04 -9.64 -12.94
C MET A 189 -19.05 -11.02 -13.59
N LEU A 190 -19.77 -12.00 -13.02
CA LEU A 190 -19.90 -13.34 -13.61
C LEU A 190 -20.47 -13.26 -15.04
N THR A 191 -21.51 -12.46 -15.28
CA THR A 191 -22.05 -12.31 -16.64
C THR A 191 -21.05 -11.73 -17.64
N MET A 192 -20.13 -10.84 -17.21
CA MET A 192 -19.08 -10.32 -18.08
C MET A 192 -18.03 -11.38 -18.44
N THR A 193 -17.81 -12.39 -17.58
CA THR A 193 -16.87 -13.50 -17.88
C THR A 193 -17.42 -14.51 -18.88
N LEU A 194 -18.73 -14.50 -19.15
CA LEU A 194 -19.39 -15.42 -20.07
C LEU A 194 -19.29 -14.99 -21.54
N ASP A 195 -18.93 -13.72 -21.82
CA ASP A 195 -18.71 -13.22 -23.17
C ASP A 195 -17.54 -13.94 -23.85
N HIS A 196 -17.75 -14.49 -25.05
CA HIS A 196 -16.73 -15.21 -25.80
C HIS A 196 -16.72 -14.88 -27.31
N TYR A 197 -15.59 -15.16 -27.95
CA TYR A 197 -15.41 -14.93 -29.38
C TYR A 197 -16.35 -15.82 -30.21
N GLN A 198 -17.03 -15.22 -31.19
CA GLN A 198 -18.01 -15.90 -32.07
C GLN A 198 -19.22 -16.53 -31.34
N GLN A 199 -19.75 -15.87 -30.33
CA GLN A 199 -20.97 -16.31 -29.65
C GLN A 199 -22.23 -16.23 -30.52
N THR A 200 -23.19 -17.12 -30.25
CA THR A 200 -24.49 -17.15 -30.95
C THR A 200 -25.29 -15.88 -30.66
N LYS A 201 -26.02 -15.35 -31.65
CA LYS A 201 -26.85 -14.13 -31.48
C LYS A 201 -27.80 -14.20 -30.29
N LEU A 202 -28.46 -15.34 -30.09
CA LEU A 202 -29.35 -15.57 -28.94
C LEU A 202 -28.62 -15.40 -27.60
N PHE A 203 -27.38 -15.89 -27.52
CA PHE A 203 -26.57 -15.77 -26.31
C PHE A 203 -26.19 -14.30 -26.04
N THR A 204 -25.73 -13.57 -27.06
CA THR A 204 -25.48 -12.13 -26.98
C THR A 204 -26.71 -11.36 -26.49
N ASP A 205 -27.89 -11.62 -27.07
CA ASP A 205 -29.13 -10.93 -26.70
C ASP A 205 -29.54 -11.20 -25.24
N VAL A 206 -29.32 -12.42 -24.75
CA VAL A 206 -29.57 -12.77 -23.34
C VAL A 206 -28.62 -12.03 -22.42
N LEU A 207 -27.31 -12.00 -22.74
CA LEU A 207 -26.31 -11.29 -21.94
C LEU A 207 -26.57 -9.77 -21.94
N GLU A 208 -26.99 -9.19 -23.06
CA GLU A 208 -27.36 -7.79 -23.15
C GLU A 208 -28.59 -7.46 -22.29
N ARG A 209 -29.62 -8.30 -22.31
CA ARG A 209 -30.80 -8.15 -21.44
C ARG A 209 -30.44 -8.24 -19.96
N LEU A 210 -29.60 -9.20 -19.55
CA LEU A 210 -29.12 -9.29 -18.17
C LEU A 210 -28.32 -8.04 -17.77
N ASN A 211 -27.46 -7.54 -18.66
CA ASN A 211 -26.71 -6.31 -18.43
C ASN A 211 -27.61 -5.08 -18.26
N GLN A 212 -28.72 -4.99 -18.99
CA GLN A 212 -29.72 -3.93 -18.81
C GLN A 212 -30.41 -4.02 -17.44
N ILE A 213 -30.73 -5.22 -16.96
CA ILE A 213 -31.31 -5.44 -15.62
C ILE A 213 -30.34 -4.95 -14.54
N PHE A 214 -29.05 -5.29 -14.63
CA PHE A 214 -28.06 -4.80 -13.66
C PHE A 214 -27.94 -3.27 -13.66
N ILE A 215 -27.98 -2.62 -14.84
CA ILE A 215 -27.99 -1.16 -14.93
C ILE A 215 -29.20 -0.58 -14.21
N ALA A 216 -30.38 -1.17 -14.40
CA ALA A 216 -31.59 -0.73 -13.71
C ALA A 216 -31.44 -0.84 -12.19
N ILE A 217 -30.95 -1.97 -11.67
CA ILE A 217 -30.73 -2.20 -10.24
C ILE A 217 -29.78 -1.14 -9.65
N PHE A 218 -28.61 -0.93 -10.27
CA PHE A 218 -27.63 0.05 -9.78
C PHE A 218 -28.10 1.50 -9.93
N SER A 219 -28.91 1.80 -10.94
CA SER A 219 -29.54 3.12 -11.09
C SER A 219 -30.55 3.37 -9.98
N THR A 220 -31.37 2.36 -9.66
CA THR A 220 -32.33 2.44 -8.54
C THR A 220 -31.62 2.62 -7.21
N GLU A 221 -30.57 1.85 -6.93
CA GLU A 221 -29.74 2.02 -5.73
C GLU A 221 -29.21 3.45 -5.60
N CYS A 222 -28.60 3.98 -6.67
CA CYS A 222 -28.04 5.33 -6.72
C CYS A 222 -29.12 6.39 -6.43
N LEU A 223 -30.29 6.27 -7.07
CA LEU A 223 -31.41 7.19 -6.84
C LEU A 223 -31.95 7.12 -5.40
N LEU A 224 -32.06 5.92 -4.83
CA LEU A 224 -32.49 5.74 -3.43
C LEU A 224 -31.49 6.37 -2.45
N LYS A 225 -30.18 6.18 -2.69
CA LYS A 225 -29.10 6.77 -1.88
C LYS A 225 -29.09 8.31 -1.98
N ILE A 226 -29.23 8.87 -3.18
CA ILE A 226 -29.34 10.33 -3.37
C ILE A 226 -30.58 10.88 -2.65
N PHE A 227 -31.71 10.20 -2.75
CA PHE A 227 -32.95 10.62 -2.09
C PHE A 227 -32.86 10.56 -0.56
N ALA A 228 -32.21 9.53 0.00
CA ALA A 228 -32.01 9.38 1.44
C ALA A 228 -30.98 10.38 2.01
N LEU A 229 -29.79 10.45 1.40
CA LEU A 229 -28.60 11.13 1.93
C LEU A 229 -28.47 12.59 1.44
N ARG A 230 -29.18 12.99 0.38
CA ARG A 230 -29.18 14.34 -0.19
C ARG A 230 -27.75 14.79 -0.57
N TYR A 231 -27.28 15.92 -0.07
CA TYR A 231 -25.93 16.42 -0.31
C TYR A 231 -24.84 15.57 0.34
N TYR A 232 -25.14 14.83 1.43
CA TYR A 232 -24.14 13.95 2.07
C TYR A 232 -23.71 12.80 1.16
N TYR A 233 -24.54 12.41 0.19
CA TYR A 233 -24.19 11.42 -0.84
C TYR A 233 -22.91 11.80 -1.60
N PHE A 234 -22.79 13.07 -2.02
CA PHE A 234 -21.67 13.56 -2.83
C PHE A 234 -20.39 13.83 -2.02
N LYS A 235 -20.45 13.76 -0.69
CA LYS A 235 -19.25 13.89 0.16
C LYS A 235 -18.46 12.59 0.27
N GLU A 236 -19.11 11.44 0.11
CA GLU A 236 -18.44 10.14 0.20
C GLU A 236 -17.84 9.77 -1.17
N PRO A 237 -16.50 9.61 -1.28
CA PRO A 237 -15.84 9.34 -2.56
C PRO A 237 -16.35 8.08 -3.27
N TRP A 238 -16.69 7.04 -2.52
CA TRP A 238 -17.22 5.79 -3.08
C TRP A 238 -18.61 5.96 -3.70
N ASN A 239 -19.49 6.77 -3.08
CA ASN A 239 -20.80 7.07 -3.65
C ASN A 239 -20.67 7.97 -4.90
N LEU A 240 -19.71 8.89 -4.93
CA LEU A 240 -19.39 9.67 -6.12
C LEU A 240 -18.87 8.77 -7.26
N PHE A 241 -17.98 7.83 -6.95
CA PHE A 241 -17.51 6.83 -7.91
C PHE A 241 -18.67 6.00 -8.46
N ASP A 242 -19.55 5.51 -7.59
CA ASP A 242 -20.75 4.76 -7.99
C ASP A 242 -21.63 5.59 -8.92
N PHE A 243 -21.85 6.86 -8.59
CA PHE A 243 -22.61 7.78 -9.43
C PHE A 243 -22.00 7.94 -10.83
N VAL A 244 -20.70 8.20 -10.93
CA VAL A 244 -19.99 8.30 -12.21
C VAL A 244 -20.16 7.02 -13.03
N VAL A 245 -19.99 5.85 -12.41
CA VAL A 245 -20.16 4.56 -13.08
C VAL A 245 -21.60 4.35 -13.57
N VAL A 246 -22.63 4.76 -12.81
CA VAL A 246 -24.04 4.70 -13.27
C VAL A 246 -24.26 5.64 -14.45
N ILE A 247 -23.76 6.87 -14.41
CA ILE A 247 -23.90 7.85 -15.49
C ILE A 247 -23.22 7.35 -16.77
N LEU A 248 -21.99 6.85 -16.70
CA LEU A 248 -21.30 6.25 -17.85
C LEU A 248 -22.05 5.05 -18.41
N SER A 249 -22.69 4.26 -17.54
CA SER A 249 -23.51 3.11 -17.92
C SER A 249 -24.78 3.49 -18.67
N LEU A 250 -25.48 4.52 -18.21
CA LEU A 250 -26.67 5.07 -18.87
C LEU A 250 -26.29 5.76 -20.19
N ALA A 251 -25.21 6.54 -20.19
CA ALA A 251 -24.66 7.15 -21.39
C ALA A 251 -24.36 6.08 -22.43
N GLY A 252 -23.76 4.95 -22.04
CA GLY A 252 -23.47 3.86 -22.97
C GLY A 252 -24.70 3.23 -23.64
N LEU A 253 -25.85 3.15 -22.95
CA LEU A 253 -27.11 2.67 -23.54
C LEU A 253 -27.69 3.68 -24.53
N VAL A 254 -27.71 4.96 -24.15
CA VAL A 254 -28.23 6.04 -25.01
C VAL A 254 -27.34 6.24 -26.23
N LEU A 255 -26.02 6.12 -26.06
CA LEU A 255 -25.06 6.24 -27.14
C LEU A 255 -25.15 5.09 -28.12
N SER A 256 -25.39 3.84 -27.69
CA SER A 256 -25.58 2.72 -28.64
C SER A 256 -26.77 2.95 -29.58
N ASP A 257 -27.85 3.51 -29.06
CA ASP A 257 -29.05 3.81 -29.84
C ASP A 257 -28.84 5.01 -30.78
N LEU A 258 -28.17 6.06 -30.32
CA LEU A 258 -27.81 7.23 -31.15
C LEU A 258 -26.78 6.89 -32.24
N ILE A 259 -25.80 6.04 -31.95
CA ILE A 259 -24.75 5.64 -32.88
C ILE A 259 -25.28 4.70 -33.97
N SER A 260 -26.32 3.91 -33.68
CA SER A 260 -27.05 3.17 -34.74
C SER A 260 -27.64 4.10 -35.80
N LYS A 261 -27.86 5.37 -35.44
CA LYS A 261 -28.48 6.41 -36.28
C LYS A 261 -27.47 7.40 -36.87
N TYR A 262 -26.31 7.57 -36.25
CA TYR A 262 -25.22 8.47 -36.69
C TYR A 262 -23.91 7.70 -36.82
N PHE A 263 -23.22 7.77 -37.96
CA PHE A 263 -21.93 7.11 -38.25
C PHE A 263 -20.78 7.60 -37.32
N VAL A 264 -20.78 7.16 -36.07
CA VAL A 264 -19.70 7.41 -35.09
C VAL A 264 -18.65 6.31 -35.18
N SER A 265 -17.39 6.64 -34.87
CA SER A 265 -16.27 5.71 -35.03
C SER A 265 -16.44 4.41 -34.20
N PRO A 266 -16.14 3.24 -34.78
CA PRO A 266 -16.18 1.96 -34.07
C PRO A 266 -15.28 1.89 -32.83
N THR A 267 -14.26 2.76 -32.75
CA THR A 267 -13.33 2.85 -31.62
C THR A 267 -14.01 3.41 -30.37
N LEU A 268 -14.89 4.40 -30.52
CA LEU A 268 -15.63 4.96 -29.39
C LEU A 268 -16.58 3.92 -28.78
N LEU A 269 -17.18 3.06 -29.61
CA LEU A 269 -18.01 1.93 -29.16
C LEU A 269 -17.21 0.94 -28.30
N ARG A 270 -15.94 0.68 -28.63
CA ARG A 270 -15.07 -0.20 -27.82
C ARG A 270 -14.78 0.42 -26.45
N VAL A 271 -14.47 1.72 -26.41
CA VAL A 271 -14.19 2.43 -25.16
C VAL A 271 -15.40 2.43 -24.23
N VAL A 272 -16.60 2.72 -24.74
CA VAL A 272 -17.85 2.69 -23.97
C VAL A 272 -18.17 1.30 -23.44
N ARG A 273 -17.86 0.24 -24.20
CA ARG A 273 -17.99 -1.15 -23.74
C ARG A 273 -17.02 -1.47 -22.60
N VAL A 274 -15.76 -1.02 -22.70
CA VAL A 274 -14.75 -1.19 -21.64
C VAL A 274 -15.11 -0.41 -20.37
N ALA A 275 -15.71 0.78 -20.50
CA ALA A 275 -16.14 1.57 -19.34
C ALA A 275 -17.13 0.82 -18.41
N LYS A 276 -17.89 -0.15 -18.94
CA LYS A 276 -18.79 -1.01 -18.13
C LYS A 276 -18.02 -1.86 -17.12
N VAL A 277 -16.76 -2.20 -17.38
CA VAL A 277 -15.87 -2.95 -16.46
C VAL A 277 -15.64 -2.18 -15.16
N GLY A 278 -15.76 -0.84 -15.18
CA GLY A 278 -15.62 0.01 -13.99
C GLY A 278 -16.59 -0.35 -12.85
N ARG A 279 -17.72 -1.02 -13.15
CA ARG A 279 -18.66 -1.53 -12.12
C ARG A 279 -18.04 -2.61 -11.22
N VAL A 280 -17.11 -3.40 -11.74
CA VAL A 280 -16.44 -4.46 -10.97
C VAL A 280 -15.57 -3.86 -9.86
N LEU A 281 -15.02 -2.67 -10.08
CA LEU A 281 -14.22 -1.95 -9.09
C LEU A 281 -15.01 -1.58 -7.82
N ARG A 282 -16.35 -1.59 -7.88
CA ARG A 282 -17.20 -1.39 -6.70
C ARG A 282 -17.00 -2.48 -5.64
N LEU A 283 -16.56 -3.68 -6.03
CA LEU A 283 -16.23 -4.76 -5.09
C LEU A 283 -15.12 -4.36 -4.10
N VAL A 284 -14.23 -3.44 -4.51
CA VAL A 284 -13.16 -2.92 -3.65
C VAL A 284 -13.73 -2.24 -2.39
N LYS A 285 -14.92 -1.62 -2.47
CA LYS A 285 -15.57 -0.96 -1.34
C LYS A 285 -15.78 -1.91 -0.15
N GLY A 286 -16.17 -3.15 -0.43
CA GLY A 286 -16.46 -4.17 0.60
C GLY A 286 -15.25 -4.96 1.08
N ALA A 287 -14.12 -4.92 0.35
CA ALA A 287 -12.94 -5.72 0.63
C ALA A 287 -11.87 -4.89 1.35
N LYS A 288 -11.96 -4.80 2.69
CA LYS A 288 -11.04 -4.03 3.54
C LYS A 288 -9.56 -4.30 3.23
N GLY A 289 -9.16 -5.57 3.13
CA GLY A 289 -7.77 -5.95 2.82
C GLY A 289 -7.30 -5.45 1.44
N ILE A 290 -8.15 -5.53 0.41
CA ILE A 290 -7.82 -5.01 -0.93
C ILE A 290 -7.69 -3.49 -0.90
N ARG A 291 -8.58 -2.80 -0.16
CA ARG A 291 -8.53 -1.34 0.01
C ARG A 291 -7.22 -0.91 0.68
N THR A 292 -6.78 -1.60 1.73
CA THR A 292 -5.50 -1.32 2.39
C THR A 292 -4.33 -1.49 1.43
N LEU A 293 -4.28 -2.58 0.65
CA LEU A 293 -3.24 -2.80 -0.35
C LEU A 293 -3.24 -1.74 -1.46
N LEU A 294 -4.42 -1.35 -1.96
CA LEU A 294 -4.54 -0.30 -2.98
C LEU A 294 -4.16 1.07 -2.43
N PHE A 295 -4.49 1.36 -1.17
CA PHE A 295 -4.06 2.59 -0.51
C PHE A 295 -2.53 2.61 -0.35
N ALA A 296 -1.93 1.51 0.09
CA ALA A 296 -0.48 1.37 0.18
C ALA A 296 0.20 1.61 -1.17
N LEU A 297 -0.31 0.96 -2.22
CA LEU A 297 0.15 1.18 -3.58
C LEU A 297 0.01 2.65 -3.99
N ALA A 298 -1.14 3.29 -3.72
CA ALA A 298 -1.38 4.70 -4.04
C ALA A 298 -0.42 5.65 -3.31
N MET A 299 -0.08 5.36 -2.06
CA MET A 299 0.90 6.13 -1.28
C MET A 299 2.32 6.01 -1.86
N SER A 300 2.65 4.88 -2.49
CA SER A 300 3.94 4.68 -3.18
C SER A 300 4.01 5.33 -4.58
N LEU A 301 2.87 5.72 -5.18
CA LEU A 301 2.83 6.29 -6.54
C LEU A 301 3.66 7.56 -6.74
N PRO A 302 3.70 8.54 -5.81
CA PRO A 302 4.50 9.75 -6.02
C PRO A 302 5.99 9.46 -6.17
N ALA A 303 6.52 8.52 -5.38
CA ALA A 303 7.91 8.08 -5.50
C ALA A 303 8.14 7.32 -6.82
N LEU A 304 7.20 6.43 -7.19
CA LEU A 304 7.23 5.70 -8.45
C LEU A 304 7.23 6.64 -9.66
N PHE A 305 6.42 7.70 -9.63
CA PHE A 305 6.32 8.68 -10.71
C PHE A 305 7.65 9.38 -10.99
N ASN A 306 8.43 9.72 -9.95
CA ASN A 306 9.76 10.31 -10.12
C ASN A 306 10.73 9.36 -10.84
N ILE A 307 10.68 8.07 -10.51
CA ILE A 307 11.51 7.05 -11.14
C ILE A 307 11.05 6.78 -12.57
N CYS A 308 9.75 6.73 -12.82
CA CYS A 308 9.19 6.63 -14.17
C CYS A 308 9.57 7.85 -15.03
N LEU A 309 9.62 9.05 -14.46
CA LEU A 309 10.09 10.26 -15.15
C LEU A 309 11.57 10.15 -15.51
N LEU A 310 12.41 9.66 -14.59
CA LEU A 310 13.82 9.39 -14.87
C LEU A 310 13.99 8.35 -15.99
N LEU A 311 13.24 7.24 -15.93
CA LEU A 311 13.23 6.22 -16.97
C LEU A 311 12.78 6.80 -18.32
N PHE A 312 11.72 7.60 -18.32
CA PHE A 312 11.24 8.30 -19.52
C PHE A 312 12.29 9.24 -20.11
N LEU A 313 13.02 9.99 -19.28
CA LEU A 313 14.12 10.85 -19.72
C LEU A 313 15.26 10.06 -20.35
N VAL A 314 15.64 8.92 -19.76
CA VAL A 314 16.66 8.04 -20.35
C VAL A 314 16.17 7.47 -21.68
N MET A 315 14.94 6.96 -21.75
CA MET A 315 14.35 6.49 -23.01
C MET A 315 14.31 7.60 -24.06
N PHE A 316 13.97 8.83 -23.67
CA PHE A 316 13.96 9.99 -24.57
C PHE A 316 15.33 10.24 -25.18
N ILE A 317 16.40 10.29 -24.36
CA ILE A 317 17.77 10.50 -24.85
C ILE A 317 18.19 9.38 -25.80
N PHE A 318 17.95 8.13 -25.43
CA PHE A 318 18.28 6.98 -26.27
C PHE A 318 17.43 6.92 -27.54
N ALA A 319 16.19 7.41 -27.54
CA ALA A 319 15.36 7.48 -28.74
C ALA A 319 15.94 8.47 -29.76
N ILE A 320 16.41 9.63 -29.30
CA ILE A 320 17.07 10.60 -30.18
C ILE A 320 18.37 10.04 -30.76
N PHE A 321 19.21 9.39 -29.94
CA PHE A 321 20.42 8.73 -30.44
C PHE A 321 20.10 7.55 -31.37
N GLY A 322 19.09 6.75 -31.04
CA GLY A 322 18.64 5.62 -31.86
C GLY A 322 18.18 6.07 -33.24
N MET A 323 17.38 7.15 -33.32
CA MET A 323 17.04 7.75 -34.61
C MET A 323 18.27 8.26 -35.36
N SER A 324 19.19 8.94 -34.67
CA SER A 324 20.38 9.49 -35.33
C SER A 324 21.31 8.41 -35.90
N PHE A 325 21.41 7.25 -35.24
CA PHE A 325 22.33 6.19 -35.65
C PHE A 325 21.67 5.12 -36.53
N PHE A 326 20.40 4.80 -36.31
CA PHE A 326 19.76 3.61 -36.88
C PHE A 326 18.51 3.88 -37.73
N MET A 327 18.19 5.14 -38.05
CA MET A 327 17.00 5.50 -38.84
C MET A 327 16.93 4.80 -40.21
N ASN A 328 18.06 4.59 -40.87
CA ASN A 328 18.09 4.02 -42.23
C ASN A 328 18.42 2.51 -42.26
N VAL A 329 18.57 1.86 -41.11
CA VAL A 329 18.92 0.43 -41.06
C VAL A 329 17.79 -0.40 -41.69
N ASP A 330 18.18 -1.39 -42.49
CA ASP A 330 17.23 -2.29 -43.14
C ASP A 330 16.43 -3.12 -42.12
N SER A 331 15.18 -3.45 -42.48
CA SER A 331 14.30 -4.28 -41.66
C SER A 331 14.80 -5.73 -41.64
N HIS A 332 15.57 -6.08 -40.61
CA HIS A 332 16.10 -7.43 -40.39
C HIS A 332 16.01 -7.80 -38.90
N GLY A 333 15.80 -9.10 -38.63
CA GLY A 333 15.79 -9.65 -37.28
C GLY A 333 14.61 -9.11 -36.48
N GLY A 334 14.89 -8.27 -35.49
CA GLY A 334 13.89 -7.62 -34.62
C GLY A 334 13.41 -6.25 -35.10
N LEU A 335 13.84 -5.77 -36.27
CA LEU A 335 13.40 -4.51 -36.86
C LEU A 335 12.44 -4.75 -38.02
N ASP A 336 11.23 -4.19 -37.94
CA ASP A 336 10.22 -4.28 -38.98
C ASP A 336 9.62 -2.88 -39.32
N GLU A 337 8.52 -2.83 -40.07
CA GLU A 337 7.88 -1.56 -40.45
C GLU A 337 7.26 -0.82 -39.26
N ASP A 338 6.86 -1.54 -38.21
CA ASP A 338 6.17 -1.02 -37.03
C ASP A 338 7.14 -0.70 -35.87
N TYR A 339 8.16 -1.53 -35.70
CA TYR A 339 9.20 -1.51 -34.66
C TYR A 339 10.56 -1.15 -35.27
N ASN A 340 10.85 0.15 -35.34
CA ASN A 340 12.11 0.67 -35.88
C ASN A 340 12.49 2.03 -35.28
N PHE A 341 13.66 2.54 -35.69
CA PHE A 341 14.19 3.84 -35.28
C PHE A 341 13.92 4.95 -36.30
N ARG A 342 12.90 4.84 -37.17
CA ARG A 342 12.63 5.85 -38.22
C ARG A 342 11.98 7.10 -37.66
N THR A 343 11.06 6.93 -36.71
CA THR A 343 10.36 8.04 -36.07
C THR A 343 10.53 7.98 -34.56
N PHE A 344 10.33 9.14 -33.91
CA PHE A 344 10.46 9.25 -32.46
C PHE A 344 9.47 8.33 -31.72
N GLY A 345 8.22 8.25 -32.19
CA GLY A 345 7.20 7.39 -31.58
C GLY A 345 7.54 5.91 -31.65
N GLN A 346 7.99 5.43 -32.82
CA GLN A 346 8.41 4.03 -33.00
C GLN A 346 9.66 3.71 -32.16
N SER A 347 10.63 4.63 -32.11
CA SER A 347 11.83 4.51 -31.27
C SER A 347 11.49 4.39 -29.79
N MET A 348 10.53 5.19 -29.31
CA MET A 348 10.06 5.12 -27.92
C MET A 348 9.36 3.80 -27.60
N ILE A 349 8.55 3.25 -28.53
CA ILE A 349 7.89 1.95 -28.36
C ILE A 349 8.94 0.82 -28.28
N LEU A 350 9.92 0.85 -29.18
CA LEU A 350 11.00 -0.14 -29.22
C LEU A 350 11.84 -0.09 -27.94
N LEU A 351 12.25 1.09 -27.50
CA LEU A 351 12.99 1.25 -26.24
C LEU A 351 12.13 0.86 -25.03
N PHE A 352 10.83 1.16 -25.01
CA PHE A 352 9.94 0.70 -23.95
C PHE A 352 9.89 -0.83 -23.87
N MET A 353 9.83 -1.54 -25.00
CA MET A 353 9.94 -2.99 -25.03
C MET A 353 11.30 -3.46 -24.48
N LEU A 354 12.39 -2.85 -24.92
CA LEU A 354 13.75 -3.13 -24.47
C LEU A 354 13.98 -2.80 -22.98
N SER A 355 13.14 -1.96 -22.36
CA SER A 355 13.22 -1.66 -20.92
C SER A 355 12.95 -2.89 -20.04
N THR A 356 12.27 -3.90 -20.58
CA THR A 356 12.10 -5.20 -19.90
C THR A 356 13.22 -6.19 -20.24
N SER A 357 14.23 -5.75 -21.00
CA SER A 357 15.25 -6.60 -21.62
C SER A 357 14.67 -7.71 -22.51
N SER A 358 13.46 -7.54 -23.04
CA SER A 358 12.81 -8.55 -23.90
C SER A 358 13.19 -8.33 -25.37
N GLY A 359 13.65 -9.39 -26.04
CA GLY A 359 13.88 -9.41 -27.49
C GLY A 359 15.02 -8.48 -27.98
N TRP A 360 15.91 -8.08 -27.08
CA TRP A 360 17.02 -7.18 -27.42
C TRP A 360 18.07 -7.84 -28.33
N ASP A 361 18.16 -9.16 -28.33
CA ASP A 361 19.00 -9.97 -29.19
C ASP A 361 18.60 -9.84 -30.67
N ALA A 362 17.30 -9.87 -30.96
CA ALA A 362 16.79 -9.68 -32.31
C ALA A 362 16.99 -8.24 -32.80
N VAL A 363 16.83 -7.25 -31.92
CA VAL A 363 17.11 -5.84 -32.25
C VAL A 363 18.61 -5.63 -32.48
N LEU A 364 19.48 -6.27 -31.68
CA LEU A 364 20.92 -6.25 -31.88
C LEU A 364 21.29 -6.81 -33.25
N ASP A 365 20.69 -7.94 -33.65
CA ASP A 365 20.95 -8.55 -34.95
C ASP A 365 20.62 -7.60 -36.11
N GLY A 366 19.52 -6.85 -36.01
CA GLY A 366 19.15 -5.83 -37.00
C GLY A 366 20.15 -4.67 -37.07
N ILE A 367 20.49 -4.05 -35.92
CA ILE A 367 21.36 -2.85 -35.90
C ILE A 367 22.85 -3.14 -36.13
N THR A 368 23.27 -4.39 -35.95
CA THR A 368 24.66 -4.83 -36.18
C THR A 368 24.88 -5.43 -37.55
N ASN A 369 23.83 -5.55 -38.37
CA ASN A 369 23.96 -6.16 -39.69
C ASN A 369 24.74 -5.27 -40.66
N GLU A 370 25.94 -5.71 -41.00
CA GLU A 370 26.81 -5.12 -42.03
C GLU A 370 26.84 -5.97 -43.32
N GLU A 371 26.23 -7.16 -43.30
CA GLU A 371 26.12 -8.05 -44.45
C GLU A 371 24.83 -7.75 -45.25
N ASN A 372 24.91 -7.77 -46.58
CA ASN A 372 23.78 -7.55 -47.49
C ASN A 372 23.06 -6.19 -47.35
N CYS A 373 23.78 -5.12 -47.00
CA CYS A 373 23.25 -3.77 -46.85
C CYS A 373 23.84 -2.79 -47.89
N GLN A 374 23.15 -1.68 -48.16
CA GLN A 374 23.62 -0.65 -49.09
C GLN A 374 24.60 0.31 -48.39
N LYS A 375 25.84 0.37 -48.85
CA LYS A 375 26.83 1.31 -48.32
C LYS A 375 26.47 2.77 -48.68
N PRO A 376 26.77 3.74 -47.81
CA PRO A 376 26.50 5.15 -48.08
C PRO A 376 27.32 5.61 -49.29
N ASN A 377 26.67 6.33 -50.21
CA ASN A 377 27.32 6.95 -51.36
C ASN A 377 26.89 8.42 -51.45
N LEU A 378 27.78 9.32 -51.00
CA LEU A 378 27.53 10.76 -50.96
C LEU A 378 27.34 11.37 -52.35
N GLU A 379 27.98 10.83 -53.39
CA GLU A 379 27.88 11.37 -54.76
C GLU A 379 26.50 11.14 -55.38
N MET A 380 25.80 10.07 -54.95
CA MET A 380 24.45 9.73 -55.40
C MET A 380 23.36 10.17 -54.40
N GLY A 381 23.72 10.83 -53.29
CA GLY A 381 22.78 11.23 -52.24
C GLY A 381 22.18 10.05 -51.45
N ILE A 382 22.84 8.90 -51.44
CA ILE A 382 22.36 7.67 -50.78
C ILE A 382 22.96 7.61 -49.37
N THR A 383 22.10 7.68 -48.35
CA THR A 383 22.49 7.73 -46.93
C THR A 383 22.97 6.39 -46.37
N GLY A 384 22.80 5.28 -47.11
CA GLY A 384 23.20 3.92 -46.72
C GLY A 384 22.26 3.27 -45.72
N SER A 385 22.13 1.95 -45.79
CA SER A 385 21.22 1.14 -44.95
C SER A 385 21.94 0.16 -44.01
N CYS A 386 23.27 0.24 -43.96
CA CYS A 386 24.09 -0.62 -43.13
C CYS A 386 24.03 -0.25 -41.65
N GLY A 387 23.96 -1.28 -40.80
CA GLY A 387 24.18 -1.15 -39.37
C GLY A 387 25.66 -0.95 -39.01
N SER A 388 25.96 -0.91 -37.72
CA SER A 388 27.33 -0.86 -37.20
C SER A 388 27.46 -1.76 -35.99
N SER A 389 28.33 -2.76 -36.07
CA SER A 389 28.53 -3.74 -34.99
C SER A 389 29.00 -3.07 -33.69
N ALA A 390 29.93 -2.13 -33.76
CA ALA A 390 30.50 -1.47 -32.59
C ALA A 390 29.51 -0.50 -31.93
N VAL A 391 28.88 0.38 -32.72
CA VAL A 391 27.94 1.39 -32.23
C VAL A 391 26.66 0.72 -31.74
N GLY A 392 26.13 -0.27 -32.47
CA GLY A 392 24.94 -1.03 -32.09
C GLY A 392 25.12 -1.78 -30.77
N THR A 393 26.24 -2.50 -30.62
CA THR A 393 26.55 -3.22 -29.37
C THR A 393 26.71 -2.27 -28.19
N ALA A 394 27.44 -1.17 -28.36
CA ALA A 394 27.63 -0.18 -27.28
C ALA A 394 26.32 0.51 -26.88
N PHE A 395 25.49 0.88 -27.87
CA PHE A 395 24.19 1.51 -27.65
C PHE A 395 23.25 0.60 -26.85
N LEU A 396 23.05 -0.66 -27.28
CA LEU A 396 22.14 -1.57 -26.58
C LEU A 396 22.68 -2.01 -25.23
N LEU A 397 23.96 -2.36 -25.10
CA LEU A 397 24.50 -2.78 -23.81
C LEU A 397 24.46 -1.65 -22.78
N SER A 398 24.80 -0.42 -23.17
CA SER A 398 24.70 0.73 -22.27
C SER A 398 23.25 1.01 -21.86
N TYR A 399 22.31 0.93 -22.80
CA TYR A 399 20.89 1.08 -22.51
C TYR A 399 20.40 0.02 -21.53
N LEU A 400 20.68 -1.27 -21.79
CA LEU A 400 20.22 -2.39 -20.95
C LEU A 400 20.78 -2.29 -19.53
N VAL A 401 22.06 -1.95 -19.36
CA VAL A 401 22.68 -1.80 -18.04
C VAL A 401 22.06 -0.61 -17.30
N ILE A 402 21.99 0.58 -17.91
CA ILE A 402 21.41 1.77 -17.27
C ILE A 402 19.96 1.52 -16.87
N ASN A 403 19.18 0.95 -17.78
CA ASN A 403 17.78 0.66 -17.55
C ASN A 403 17.59 -0.40 -16.45
N PHE A 404 18.39 -1.47 -16.43
CA PHE A 404 18.37 -2.49 -15.38
C PHE A 404 18.63 -1.87 -14.00
N LEU A 405 19.61 -0.97 -13.88
CA LEU A 405 19.89 -0.25 -12.64
C LEU A 405 18.69 0.60 -12.18
N ILE A 406 18.05 1.31 -13.11
CA ILE A 406 16.88 2.15 -12.79
C ILE A 406 15.69 1.29 -12.36
N VAL A 407 15.39 0.20 -13.08
CA VAL A 407 14.26 -0.69 -12.79
C VAL A 407 14.47 -1.43 -11.46
N ILE A 408 15.68 -1.88 -11.16
CA ILE A 408 15.98 -2.48 -9.85
C ILE A 408 15.79 -1.46 -8.73
N ASN A 409 16.31 -0.25 -8.88
CA ASN A 409 16.12 0.80 -7.88
C ASN A 409 14.64 1.14 -7.70
N MET A 410 13.83 1.12 -8.76
CA MET A 410 12.38 1.25 -8.70
C MET A 410 11.75 0.13 -7.87
N TYR A 411 12.11 -1.13 -8.15
CA TYR A 411 11.54 -2.30 -7.49
C TYR A 411 11.88 -2.33 -5.99
N ILE A 412 13.14 -2.04 -5.65
CA ILE A 412 13.60 -1.96 -4.25
C ILE A 412 12.84 -0.85 -3.52
N ALA A 413 12.72 0.33 -4.11
CA ALA A 413 11.98 1.43 -3.49
C ALA A 413 10.52 1.06 -3.22
N VAL A 414 9.82 0.47 -4.20
CA VAL A 414 8.42 0.05 -4.06
C VAL A 414 8.25 -1.07 -3.05
N ILE A 415 9.11 -2.09 -3.06
CA ILE A 415 9.04 -3.19 -2.08
C ILE A 415 9.34 -2.70 -0.68
N LEU A 416 10.37 -1.88 -0.51
CA LEU A 416 10.77 -1.40 0.80
C LEU A 416 9.70 -0.47 1.38
N GLU A 417 9.06 0.35 0.54
CA GLU A 417 7.93 1.18 0.97
C GLU A 417 6.72 0.31 1.35
N ASN A 418 6.32 -0.63 0.50
CA ASN A 418 5.21 -1.55 0.79
C ASN A 418 5.49 -2.46 1.99
N TYR A 419 6.72 -2.94 2.15
CA TYR A 419 7.16 -3.75 3.28
C TYR A 419 7.16 -2.90 4.56
N SER A 420 7.71 -1.69 4.52
CA SER A 420 7.68 -0.74 5.63
C SER A 420 6.25 -0.48 6.08
N GLN A 421 5.33 -0.27 5.14
CA GLN A 421 3.91 -0.06 5.43
C GLN A 421 3.23 -1.31 5.99
N ALA A 422 3.50 -2.49 5.40
CA ALA A 422 2.96 -3.75 5.90
C ALA A 422 3.50 -4.10 7.30
N THR A 423 4.76 -3.82 7.60
CA THR A 423 5.28 -3.94 8.97
C THR A 423 4.75 -2.83 9.88
N GLU A 424 4.50 -1.61 9.43
CA GLU A 424 3.81 -0.62 10.28
C GLU A 424 2.40 -1.10 10.66
N ASP A 425 1.66 -1.69 9.71
CA ASP A 425 0.32 -2.23 9.94
C ASP A 425 0.32 -3.51 10.82
N VAL A 426 1.36 -4.37 10.72
CA VAL A 426 1.46 -5.65 11.45
C VAL A 426 2.23 -5.54 12.78
N GLN A 427 3.23 -4.66 12.85
CA GLN A 427 4.28 -4.64 13.89
C GLN A 427 4.27 -3.42 14.83
N GLU A 428 3.20 -2.64 14.94
CA GLU A 428 2.72 -2.01 16.20
C GLU A 428 2.08 -0.63 16.00
N GLY A 429 0.84 -0.52 16.45
CA GLY A 429 0.12 0.73 16.68
C GLY A 429 -1.38 0.48 16.68
N LEU A 430 -2.16 1.52 16.95
CA LEU A 430 -3.54 1.57 16.48
C LEU A 430 -3.54 1.91 15.00
N THR A 431 -4.32 1.18 14.20
CA THR A 431 -4.49 1.43 12.78
C THR A 431 -5.47 2.57 12.52
N ASP A 432 -5.45 3.13 11.30
CA ASP A 432 -6.42 4.17 10.92
C ASP A 432 -7.87 3.69 11.00
N ASP A 433 -8.11 2.39 10.76
CA ASP A 433 -9.42 1.78 10.89
C ASP A 433 -9.87 1.65 12.36
N ASP A 434 -8.94 1.52 13.32
CA ASP A 434 -9.29 1.48 14.75
C ASP A 434 -9.78 2.85 15.23
N TYR A 435 -9.17 3.93 14.73
CA TYR A 435 -9.66 5.29 14.95
C TYR A 435 -11.02 5.52 14.30
N ASP A 436 -11.23 5.01 13.09
CA ASP A 436 -12.53 5.13 12.41
C ASP A 436 -13.62 4.34 13.13
N MET A 437 -13.31 3.13 13.62
CA MET A 437 -14.18 2.31 14.47
C MET A 437 -14.54 3.01 15.78
N TYR A 438 -13.57 3.66 16.43
CA TYR A 438 -13.82 4.49 17.62
C TYR A 438 -14.81 5.62 17.32
N TYR A 439 -14.60 6.37 16.24
CA TYR A 439 -15.47 7.50 15.88
C TYR A 439 -16.86 7.05 15.38
N GLU A 440 -16.97 5.89 14.71
CA GLU A 440 -18.25 5.31 14.30
C GLU A 440 -19.10 4.94 15.53
N ILE A 441 -18.49 4.29 16.53
CA ILE A 441 -19.18 3.95 17.77
C ILE A 441 -19.49 5.22 18.57
N TRP A 442 -18.57 6.21 18.59
CA TRP A 442 -18.78 7.49 19.25
C TRP A 442 -20.02 8.23 18.75
N GLN A 443 -20.28 8.19 17.44
CA GLN A 443 -21.46 8.83 16.83
C GLN A 443 -22.79 8.31 17.38
N HIS A 444 -22.84 7.07 17.89
CA HIS A 444 -24.04 6.54 18.53
C HIS A 444 -24.33 7.20 19.89
N PHE A 445 -23.29 7.61 20.62
CA PHE A 445 -23.39 8.28 21.91
C PHE A 445 -23.48 9.81 21.79
N ASP A 446 -22.85 10.40 20.76
CA ASP A 446 -22.95 11.82 20.41
C ASP A 446 -23.43 12.03 18.95
N PRO A 447 -24.74 11.93 18.70
CA PRO A 447 -25.30 12.15 17.36
C PRO A 447 -25.16 13.61 16.87
N ASN A 448 -24.96 14.55 17.79
CA ASN A 448 -24.98 15.98 17.48
C ASN A 448 -23.59 16.53 17.14
N GLY A 449 -22.53 15.77 17.44
CA GLY A 449 -21.13 16.15 17.24
C GLY A 449 -20.68 17.21 18.24
N THR A 450 -21.20 17.20 19.46
CA THR A 450 -20.79 18.09 20.55
C THR A 450 -19.36 17.81 21.03
N ARG A 451 -18.83 16.61 20.75
CA ARG A 451 -17.54 16.07 21.22
C ARG A 451 -17.48 15.74 22.71
N TYR A 452 -18.63 15.72 23.37
CA TYR A 452 -18.74 15.38 24.78
C TYR A 452 -19.76 14.27 25.00
N ILE A 453 -19.47 13.36 25.93
CA ILE A 453 -20.43 12.39 26.48
C ILE A 453 -20.50 12.54 28.00
N ARG A 454 -21.55 12.02 28.62
CA ARG A 454 -21.64 12.00 30.08
C ARG A 454 -20.78 10.89 30.68
N TYR A 455 -20.24 11.13 31.88
CA TYR A 455 -19.39 10.18 32.60
C TYR A 455 -20.04 8.82 32.83
N ASP A 456 -21.35 8.80 33.10
CA ASP A 456 -22.19 7.62 33.28
C ASP A 456 -22.22 6.70 32.04
N GLN A 457 -22.05 7.26 30.83
CA GLN A 457 -22.06 6.49 29.58
C GLN A 457 -20.70 5.88 29.22
N LEU A 458 -19.61 6.31 29.87
CA LEU A 458 -18.24 5.87 29.55
C LEU A 458 -18.07 4.35 29.71
N SER A 459 -18.66 3.77 30.76
CA SER A 459 -18.57 2.33 31.01
C SER A 459 -19.22 1.50 29.90
N ASP A 460 -20.34 1.97 29.36
CA ASP A 460 -21.04 1.30 28.25
C ASP A 460 -20.28 1.50 26.94
N PHE A 461 -19.80 2.72 26.69
CA PHE A 461 -19.02 3.04 25.50
C PHE A 461 -17.78 2.15 25.34
N LEU A 462 -16.99 2.00 26.42
CA LEU A 462 -15.77 1.19 26.40
C LEU A 462 -16.00 -0.32 26.18
N ASP A 463 -17.19 -0.83 26.50
CA ASP A 463 -17.56 -2.25 26.36
C ASP A 463 -18.11 -2.57 24.97
N ILE A 464 -18.60 -1.57 24.24
CA ILE A 464 -19.11 -1.72 22.86
C ILE A 464 -17.98 -1.67 21.83
N LEU A 465 -16.86 -1.01 22.14
CA LEU A 465 -15.67 -0.97 21.29
C LEU A 465 -15.22 -2.38 20.88
N GLU A 466 -14.61 -2.47 19.71
CA GLU A 466 -14.00 -3.70 19.20
C GLU A 466 -12.52 -3.79 19.62
N PRO A 467 -11.92 -4.99 19.71
CA PRO A 467 -10.47 -5.12 19.91
C PRO A 467 -9.72 -4.40 18.77
N PRO A 468 -8.63 -3.64 19.04
CA PRO A 468 -7.81 -3.65 20.26
C PRO A 468 -8.23 -2.66 21.38
N LEU A 469 -9.20 -1.78 21.12
CA LEU A 469 -9.57 -0.69 22.03
C LEU A 469 -10.59 -1.07 23.12
N LYS A 470 -11.21 -2.26 22.98
CA LYS A 470 -12.23 -2.78 23.89
C LYS A 470 -11.75 -2.92 25.34
N ILE A 471 -12.56 -2.44 26.28
CA ILE A 471 -12.42 -2.72 27.72
C ILE A 471 -13.71 -3.33 28.26
N HIS A 472 -13.67 -4.64 28.45
CA HIS A 472 -14.79 -5.43 28.96
C HIS A 472 -15.24 -5.00 30.35
N LYS A 473 -16.55 -5.09 30.59
CA LYS A 473 -17.09 -4.98 31.96
C LYS A 473 -16.67 -6.17 32.84
N PRO A 474 -16.38 -5.94 34.14
CA PRO A 474 -16.41 -4.68 34.87
C PRO A 474 -15.17 -3.80 34.61
N ASN A 475 -15.37 -2.61 34.01
CA ASN A 475 -14.29 -1.71 33.57
C ASN A 475 -14.04 -0.53 34.53
N LYS A 476 -14.78 -0.43 35.64
CA LYS A 476 -14.71 0.71 36.58
C LYS A 476 -13.30 0.94 37.15
N TYR A 477 -12.62 -0.12 37.59
CA TYR A 477 -11.25 -0.01 38.12
C TYR A 477 -10.26 0.47 37.05
N LYS A 478 -10.45 0.02 35.81
CA LYS A 478 -9.59 0.42 34.69
C LYS A 478 -9.82 1.88 34.32
N ILE A 479 -11.07 2.35 34.29
CA ILE A 479 -11.43 3.77 34.09
C ILE A 479 -10.76 4.67 35.14
N VAL A 480 -10.72 4.24 36.40
CA VAL A 480 -10.03 4.96 37.48
C VAL A 480 -8.52 5.00 37.24
N SER A 481 -7.91 3.89 36.83
CA SER A 481 -6.46 3.84 36.56
C SER A 481 -6.00 4.67 35.35
N MET A 482 -6.92 5.00 34.44
CA MET A 482 -6.63 5.79 33.23
C MET A 482 -6.63 7.30 33.48
N ASP A 483 -7.07 7.78 34.65
CA ASP A 483 -7.07 9.19 35.07
C ASP A 483 -7.60 10.19 34.02
N ILE A 484 -8.79 9.92 33.49
CA ILE A 484 -9.41 10.72 32.43
C ILE A 484 -9.96 12.03 33.03
N PRO A 485 -9.64 13.22 32.48
CA PRO A 485 -10.18 14.49 32.95
C PRO A 485 -11.69 14.59 32.74
N ILE A 486 -12.39 15.15 33.75
CA ILE A 486 -13.84 15.36 33.77
C ILE A 486 -14.10 16.87 33.77
N CYS A 487 -14.86 17.32 32.77
CA CYS A 487 -15.26 18.71 32.62
C CYS A 487 -16.51 19.03 33.44
N LYS A 488 -16.83 20.33 33.54
CA LYS A 488 -18.04 20.84 34.19
C LYS A 488 -19.31 20.14 33.67
N GLY A 489 -20.16 19.68 34.60
CA GLY A 489 -21.41 19.00 34.29
C GLY A 489 -21.29 17.49 34.05
N ASP A 490 -20.27 16.83 34.61
CA ASP A 490 -19.98 15.39 34.44
C ASP A 490 -19.80 15.00 32.96
N LEU A 491 -19.20 15.91 32.17
CA LEU A 491 -18.92 15.70 30.75
C LEU A 491 -17.47 15.26 30.56
N ILE A 492 -17.23 14.38 29.59
CA ILE A 492 -15.90 13.92 29.19
C ILE A 492 -15.69 14.23 27.72
N TYR A 493 -14.50 14.71 27.37
CA TYR A 493 -14.14 15.04 26.00
C TYR A 493 -13.70 13.82 25.20
N CYS A 494 -14.11 13.77 23.93
CA CYS A 494 -13.84 12.65 23.01
C CYS A 494 -12.36 12.30 22.88
N VAL A 495 -11.50 13.31 22.78
CA VAL A 495 -10.05 13.15 22.57
C VAL A 495 -9.38 12.64 23.85
N ASP A 496 -9.87 13.01 25.03
CA ASP A 496 -9.25 12.55 26.29
C ASP A 496 -9.46 11.06 26.54
N ILE A 497 -10.63 10.54 26.14
CA ILE A 497 -10.90 9.11 26.22
C ILE A 497 -10.00 8.34 25.26
N LEU A 498 -9.86 8.81 24.02
CA LEU A 498 -9.04 8.16 23.02
C LEU A 498 -7.53 8.23 23.36
N ASP A 499 -7.07 9.30 24.02
CA ASP A 499 -5.68 9.46 24.46
C ASP A 499 -5.37 8.49 25.60
N ALA A 500 -6.27 8.40 26.58
CA ALA A 500 -6.18 7.42 27.66
C ALA A 500 -6.20 5.97 27.15
N LEU A 501 -7.04 5.67 26.18
CA LEU A 501 -7.10 4.35 25.52
C LEU A 501 -5.83 4.02 24.75
N THR A 502 -5.27 5.00 24.04
CA THR A 502 -4.01 4.85 23.30
C THR A 502 -2.86 4.55 24.26
N LYS A 503 -2.76 5.31 25.36
CA LYS A 503 -1.77 5.06 26.43
C LYS A 503 -1.94 3.67 27.04
N ASP A 504 -3.17 3.23 27.31
CA ASP A 504 -3.43 1.91 27.86
C ASP A 504 -3.04 0.78 26.90
N PHE A 505 -3.30 0.94 25.60
CA PHE A 505 -2.93 -0.04 24.59
C PHE A 505 -1.40 -0.29 24.57
N PHE A 506 -0.60 0.77 24.57
CA PHE A 506 0.85 0.65 24.59
C PHE A 506 1.38 0.11 25.93
N ALA A 507 0.76 0.50 27.05
CA ALA A 507 1.10 -0.03 28.36
C ALA A 507 0.89 -1.56 28.47
N ARG A 508 -0.17 -2.11 27.85
CA ARG A 508 -0.45 -3.56 27.83
C ARG A 508 0.56 -4.36 27.00
N LYS A 509 1.17 -3.76 25.98
CA LYS A 509 2.17 -4.43 25.13
C LYS A 509 3.56 -4.58 25.77
N GLY A 510 3.76 -4.09 27.00
CA GLY A 510 5.02 -4.25 27.73
C GLY A 510 5.98 -3.06 27.63
N ASN A 511 5.56 -1.96 27.01
CA ASN A 511 6.32 -0.73 26.89
C ASN A 511 5.72 0.35 27.80
N PRO A 512 6.16 0.49 29.07
CA PRO A 512 5.72 1.58 29.92
C PRO A 512 6.34 2.89 29.41
N ILE A 513 5.59 3.63 28.60
CA ILE A 513 5.95 4.96 28.08
C ILE A 513 5.76 6.03 29.19
N ILE A 514 6.24 5.76 30.40
CA ILE A 514 5.77 6.49 31.60
C ILE A 514 6.62 7.75 31.90
N GLU A 515 7.88 7.85 31.48
CA GLU A 515 8.75 8.97 31.90
C GLU A 515 9.19 9.93 30.79
N THR A 516 9.41 9.50 29.54
CA THR A 516 9.96 10.36 28.48
C THR A 516 8.95 11.06 27.56
N VAL A 517 7.66 10.68 27.63
CA VAL A 517 6.59 11.31 26.83
C VAL A 517 5.91 12.48 27.55
N ALA A 518 6.12 12.64 28.85
CA ALA A 518 5.75 13.85 29.58
C ALA A 518 6.41 15.09 28.95
N GLU A 519 7.69 15.00 28.55
CA GLU A 519 8.42 16.10 27.90
C GLU A 519 7.90 16.43 26.48
N ILE A 520 7.35 15.45 25.75
CA ILE A 520 6.78 15.65 24.40
C ILE A 520 5.34 16.16 24.50
N GLY A 521 4.56 15.69 25.48
CA GLY A 521 3.20 16.14 25.76
C GLY A 521 3.15 17.56 26.34
N GLU A 522 4.15 17.96 27.11
CA GLU A 522 4.28 19.33 27.67
C GLU A 522 4.51 20.41 26.59
N MET A 523 4.98 20.05 25.38
CA MET A 523 5.12 20.99 24.26
C MET A 523 3.81 21.33 23.53
N GLN A 524 2.71 20.61 23.79
CA GLN A 524 1.38 20.98 23.27
C GLN A 524 0.47 21.44 24.41
N THR A 525 0.66 22.69 24.84
CA THR A 525 -0.46 23.46 25.38
C THR A 525 -1.58 23.46 24.33
N ARG A 526 -2.65 22.71 24.60
CA ARG A 526 -3.81 22.59 23.71
C ARG A 526 -4.36 23.99 23.43
N PRO A 527 -4.74 24.31 22.18
CA PRO A 527 -5.45 25.55 21.92
C PRO A 527 -6.71 25.58 22.78
N GLU A 528 -6.91 26.70 23.49
CA GLU A 528 -8.07 26.95 24.35
C GLU A 528 -9.38 26.81 23.53
N GLU A 529 -9.92 25.59 23.44
CA GLU A 529 -11.25 25.37 22.88
C GLU A 529 -12.29 25.89 23.87
N ALA A 530 -13.13 26.83 23.41
CA ALA A 530 -14.15 27.48 24.24
C ALA A 530 -15.06 26.44 24.93
N GLY A 531 -15.00 26.38 26.27
CA GLY A 531 -15.82 25.50 27.10
C GLY A 531 -15.11 24.27 27.68
N TYR A 532 -13.82 24.04 27.40
CA TYR A 532 -13.03 22.99 28.03
C TYR A 532 -12.51 23.45 29.42
N GLU A 533 -13.29 23.20 30.47
CA GLU A 533 -12.90 23.45 31.87
C GLU A 533 -12.81 22.11 32.64
N PRO A 534 -11.61 21.52 32.79
CA PRO A 534 -11.43 20.30 33.60
C PRO A 534 -11.52 20.64 35.09
N ILE A 535 -12.45 20.01 35.80
CA ILE A 535 -12.71 20.25 37.24
C ILE A 535 -12.19 19.10 38.10
N SER A 536 -12.32 17.86 37.61
CA SER A 536 -11.96 16.63 38.33
C SER A 536 -11.38 15.62 37.35
N SER A 537 -11.03 14.43 37.81
CA SER A 537 -10.57 13.31 36.98
C SER A 537 -11.24 12.01 37.41
N SER A 538 -11.18 10.95 36.59
CA SER A 538 -11.76 9.65 36.95
C SER A 538 -11.18 9.09 38.26
N LEU A 539 -9.91 9.37 38.55
CA LEU A 539 -9.26 9.02 39.81
C LEU A 539 -9.74 9.89 40.97
N TRP A 540 -9.81 11.21 40.78
CA TRP A 540 -10.30 12.14 41.79
C TRP A 540 -11.78 11.92 42.12
N ARG A 541 -12.61 11.60 41.13
CA ARG A 541 -14.04 11.29 41.31
C ARG A 541 -14.27 10.08 42.21
N MET A 542 -13.45 9.04 42.07
CA MET A 542 -13.51 7.88 42.98
C MET A 542 -13.17 8.29 44.42
N ARG A 543 -12.15 9.15 44.60
CA ARG A 543 -11.79 9.69 45.93
C ARG A 543 -12.90 10.55 46.51
N GLU A 544 -13.52 11.42 45.70
CA GLU A 544 -14.67 12.24 46.10
C GLU A 544 -15.84 11.37 46.60
N VAL A 545 -16.22 10.33 45.84
CA VAL A 545 -17.30 9.41 46.20
C VAL A 545 -16.94 8.63 47.47
N TYR A 546 -15.70 8.17 47.60
CA TYR A 546 -15.24 7.47 48.79
C TYR A 546 -15.28 8.37 50.04
N CYS A 547 -14.78 9.60 49.93
CA CYS A 547 -14.87 10.61 50.98
C CYS A 547 -16.33 10.93 51.34
N ALA A 548 -17.20 11.06 50.35
CA ALA A 548 -18.63 11.29 50.57
C ALA A 548 -19.28 10.12 51.32
N ILE A 549 -18.95 8.87 50.99
CA ILE A 549 -19.44 7.68 51.72
C ILE A 549 -18.97 7.71 53.17
N ILE A 550 -17.69 8.02 53.42
CA ILE A 550 -17.15 8.13 54.78
C ILE A 550 -17.89 9.21 55.57
N ILE A 551 -18.06 10.40 54.99
CA ILE A 551 -18.76 11.53 55.62
C ILE A 551 -20.22 11.19 55.88
N GLN A 552 -20.91 10.55 54.93
CA GLN A 552 -22.30 10.14 55.10
C GLN A 552 -22.43 9.07 56.18
N ASN A 553 -21.50 8.12 56.25
CA ASN A 553 -21.51 7.08 57.27
C ASN A 553 -21.19 7.65 58.66
N SER A 554 -20.21 8.55 58.78
CA SER A 554 -19.90 9.23 60.04
C SER A 554 -21.05 10.14 60.48
N TRP A 555 -21.67 10.86 59.55
CA TRP A 555 -22.87 11.67 59.83
C TRP A 555 -24.07 10.83 60.25
N ARG A 556 -24.32 9.68 59.61
CA ARG A 556 -25.39 8.75 60.02
C ARG A 556 -25.13 8.18 61.40
N LYS A 557 -23.89 7.81 61.71
CA LYS A 557 -23.50 7.34 63.06
C LYS A 557 -23.67 8.45 64.10
N TYR A 558 -23.26 9.68 63.78
CA TYR A 558 -23.47 10.85 64.63
C TYR A 558 -24.95 11.13 64.87
N MET A 559 -25.78 11.15 63.82
CA MET A 559 -27.23 11.34 63.93
C MET A 559 -27.91 10.21 64.71
N ALA A 560 -27.43 8.97 64.58
CA ALA A 560 -27.92 7.85 65.38
C ALA A 560 -27.55 8.02 66.87
N ALA A 561 -26.31 8.41 67.17
CA ALA A 561 -25.86 8.70 68.53
C ALA A 561 -26.58 9.90 69.15
N ALA A 562 -26.81 10.96 68.38
CA ALA A 562 -27.56 12.14 68.81
C ALA A 562 -29.04 11.83 69.07
N LYS A 563 -29.66 10.94 68.27
CA LYS A 563 -31.00 10.39 68.55
C LYS A 563 -31.04 9.53 69.81
N GLN A 564 -29.96 8.80 70.10
CA GLN A 564 -29.85 8.00 71.32
C GLN A 564 -29.68 8.90 72.56
N GLN A 565 -28.88 9.97 72.46
CA GLN A 565 -28.75 10.98 73.51
C GLN A 565 -30.05 11.75 73.77
N THR A 566 -30.81 12.12 72.74
CA THR A 566 -32.13 12.76 72.95
C THR A 566 -33.15 11.80 73.58
N ALA A 567 -33.07 10.51 73.29
CA ALA A 567 -33.90 9.49 73.96
C ALA A 567 -33.46 9.20 75.41
N ASP A 568 -32.18 9.38 75.74
CA ASP A 568 -31.64 9.25 77.09
C ASP A 568 -31.87 10.53 77.92
N ASP A 569 -31.76 11.72 77.33
CA ASP A 569 -32.06 13.01 77.99
C ASP A 569 -33.56 13.15 78.30
N GLU A 570 -34.47 12.64 77.45
CA GLU A 570 -35.91 12.54 77.78
C GLU A 570 -36.20 11.53 78.91
N ARG A 571 -35.24 10.67 79.29
CA ARG A 571 -35.34 9.75 80.42
C ARG A 571 -34.67 10.26 81.69
N SER A 572 -33.86 11.32 81.63
CA SER A 572 -33.13 11.86 82.79
C SER A 572 -33.39 13.35 83.00
N ASP A 573 -34.58 13.67 83.51
CA ASP A 573 -34.78 14.94 84.22
C ASP A 573 -34.04 14.88 85.56
N GLY A 574 -32.85 15.48 85.61
CA GLY A 574 -32.19 15.83 86.87
C GLY A 574 -30.66 15.75 86.86
N ALA A 575 -30.04 16.91 86.64
CA ALA A 575 -28.76 17.40 87.15
C ALA A 575 -27.79 17.87 86.06
N ALA A 576 -27.62 19.19 86.00
CA ALA A 576 -26.63 19.86 85.18
C ALA A 576 -25.23 19.75 85.82
N SER A 577 -24.21 19.51 84.97
CA SER A 577 -22.83 19.99 85.19
C SER A 577 -22.18 20.23 83.82
N PRO A 578 -21.42 21.33 83.61
CA PRO A 578 -20.84 21.66 82.32
C PRO A 578 -19.39 21.18 82.26
N ASP A 579 -19.16 20.03 81.63
CA ASP A 579 -17.81 19.64 81.19
C ASP A 579 -17.81 19.49 79.66
N GLY A 580 -17.11 20.40 79.00
CA GLY A 580 -16.88 20.37 77.56
C GLY A 580 -16.07 19.13 77.18
N ARG A 581 -16.72 18.15 76.56
CA ARG A 581 -16.02 17.03 75.93
C ARG A 581 -15.53 17.45 74.54
N GLU A 582 -14.22 17.58 74.39
CA GLU A 582 -13.54 17.62 73.11
C GLU A 582 -13.90 16.38 72.29
N THR A 583 -14.56 16.59 71.15
CA THR A 583 -14.79 15.54 70.15
C THR A 583 -13.59 15.50 69.20
N ALA A 584 -12.51 14.85 69.65
CA ALA A 584 -11.48 14.39 68.73
C ALA A 584 -12.04 13.21 67.93
N VAL A 585 -12.45 13.46 66.68
CA VAL A 585 -12.67 12.37 65.73
C VAL A 585 -11.30 11.83 65.34
N MET A 586 -10.85 10.77 66.02
CA MET A 586 -9.72 9.97 65.53
C MET A 586 -10.18 9.24 64.27
N VAL A 587 -9.75 9.74 63.11
CA VAL A 587 -9.74 8.95 61.88
C VAL A 587 -8.50 8.06 61.96
N GLU A 588 -8.66 6.82 62.42
CA GLU A 588 -7.64 5.80 62.20
C GLU A 588 -7.53 5.60 60.68
N SER A 589 -6.42 6.08 60.11
CA SER A 589 -6.04 5.69 58.76
C SER A 589 -5.59 4.24 58.82
N ASP A 590 -6.39 3.31 58.31
CA ASP A 590 -5.86 1.99 57.95
C ASP A 590 -4.73 2.21 56.95
N GLY A 591 -3.51 1.95 57.43
CA GLY A 591 -2.29 2.24 56.72
C GLY A 591 -2.18 1.43 55.44
N PHE A 592 -2.26 2.10 54.29
CA PHE A 592 -1.63 1.63 53.08
C PHE A 592 -0.24 2.27 52.96
N VAL A 593 0.76 1.47 53.34
CA VAL A 593 2.18 1.77 53.10
C VAL A 593 2.43 1.69 51.60
N THR A 594 2.75 2.82 50.96
CA THR A 594 3.39 2.78 49.64
C THR A 594 4.84 2.33 49.84
N LYS A 595 5.38 1.55 48.89
CA LYS A 595 6.73 0.94 48.96
C LYS A 595 7.90 1.94 49.12
N ASN A 596 7.63 3.24 49.14
CA ASN A 596 8.64 4.30 49.30
C ASN A 596 8.34 5.17 50.53
N GLY A 597 8.13 4.56 51.70
CA GLY A 597 8.47 5.11 53.04
C GLY A 597 7.94 6.48 53.49
N HIS A 598 7.15 7.22 52.71
CA HIS A 598 6.68 8.55 53.08
C HIS A 598 5.29 8.52 53.69
N LYS A 599 5.22 8.96 54.96
CA LYS A 599 4.00 9.10 55.76
C LYS A 599 3.36 10.46 55.47
N VAL A 600 2.22 10.49 54.79
CA VAL A 600 1.46 11.73 54.56
C VAL A 600 0.59 12.01 55.79
N VAL A 601 0.93 13.07 56.53
CA VAL A 601 0.14 13.56 57.66
C VAL A 601 -0.77 14.69 57.16
N ILE A 602 -2.09 14.49 57.21
CA ILE A 602 -3.07 15.54 56.89
C ILE A 602 -3.34 16.32 58.17
N HIS A 603 -2.84 17.55 58.27
CA HIS A 603 -3.23 18.46 59.35
C HIS A 603 -4.59 19.09 59.03
N SER A 604 -5.58 18.91 59.91
CA SER A 604 -6.80 19.71 59.91
C SER A 604 -6.47 21.15 60.36
N ARG A 605 -6.54 22.13 59.46
CA ARG A 605 -6.48 23.54 59.85
C ARG A 605 -7.85 23.98 60.39
N SER A 606 -8.05 23.85 61.70
CA SER A 606 -8.93 24.75 62.46
C SER A 606 -8.05 25.80 63.14
N SER A 607 -8.41 27.08 63.02
CA SER A 607 -7.64 28.17 63.61
C SER A 607 -7.84 28.22 65.13
N SER A 608 -6.85 27.79 65.91
CA SER A 608 -6.76 28.11 67.34
C SER A 608 -5.51 28.93 67.64
N LYS A 609 -5.73 30.13 68.19
CA LYS A 609 -4.70 31.03 68.68
C LYS A 609 -3.99 30.40 69.89
N SER A 610 -2.68 30.15 69.82
CA SER A 610 -1.68 30.51 70.84
C SER A 610 -0.32 29.83 70.57
N SER A 611 0.77 30.56 70.87
CA SER A 611 2.17 30.10 71.01
C SER A 611 2.87 29.64 69.72
N ARG A 612 3.58 30.48 68.93
CA ARG A 612 4.91 31.11 69.17
C ARG A 612 5.87 30.27 70.02
N LEU A 613 6.68 29.41 69.39
CA LEU A 613 8.15 29.37 69.49
C LEU A 613 8.74 28.10 68.83
N ALA A 614 9.92 28.31 68.24
CA ALA A 614 10.96 27.34 67.85
C ALA A 614 10.93 26.79 66.41
N ASP A 615 11.92 27.27 65.66
CA ASP A 615 12.55 26.73 64.46
C ASP A 615 13.05 25.28 64.65
N VAL A 616 12.89 24.43 63.62
CA VAL A 616 13.90 23.94 62.64
C VAL A 616 13.20 23.02 61.65
#